data_AF-A0A3M6VHG6-F1
#
_entry.id   AF-A0A3M6VHG6-F1
#
_cell.length_a   1.000
_cell.length_b   1.000
_cell.length_c   1.000
_cell.angle_alpha   90.00
_cell.angle_beta   90.00
_cell.angle_gamma   90.00
#
_symmetry.space_group_name_H-M   'P 1'
#
loop_
_entity.id
_entity.type
_entity.pdbx_description
1 polymer ?
#
loop_
_entity_poly.entity_id
_entity_poly.type
_entity_poly.pdbx_seq_one_letter_code
_entity_poly.pdbx_strand_id
1 'polypeptide(L)'
;MERPTKKRHGNELLPSHKESDTTDTSTFQLASFDADMMQQQLELFIRNDDVDSAQILGELLVSVALVPADSIAHKSRNNIQRRRDDSFLSKRSNDHFEVTSSSVQTLSPAFHAKTLRLFADLMFAKREFKRAIVSYKRYYHHSCRDMTCVTNEEELEVKLKVARCYVQLDSNHEAIKVLKLTPSKARSLSMNLLLGKLYVNEGLQNKAEESYLAALRQNPYALEAVLALTELATAKDASPDAFACSLNASESAQSVGKEISGPSLKKHEIERFYLGSATTSKEGRCGLSHLDATWMQTLVEAHMDAKRSRYRSKLLNYTLDTCALLELLCL
;
A
#
# COMPACT_ATOMS: atom_id res chain seq x y z
N MET A 1 26.12 -57.49 -22.23
CA MET A 1 25.26 -56.38 -22.69
C MET A 1 26.00 -55.06 -22.40
N GLU A 2 27.24 -54.94 -22.87
CA GLU A 2 27.62 -54.25 -24.13
C GLU A 2 27.49 -52.72 -24.06
N ARG A 3 28.65 -52.08 -23.87
CA ARG A 3 28.94 -50.68 -24.21
C ARG A 3 29.23 -50.57 -25.72
N PRO A 4 28.94 -49.43 -26.34
CA PRO A 4 29.86 -48.83 -27.33
C PRO A 4 30.03 -47.31 -27.11
N THR A 5 31.24 -46.78 -26.88
CA THR A 5 32.31 -46.36 -27.83
C THR A 5 32.00 -45.19 -28.78
N LYS A 6 32.43 -43.99 -28.36
CA LYS A 6 33.41 -43.10 -29.03
C LYS A 6 33.40 -43.03 -30.58
N LYS A 7 33.08 -41.86 -31.14
CA LYS A 7 33.70 -41.36 -32.40
C LYS A 7 33.94 -39.84 -32.37
N ARG A 8 35.22 -39.50 -32.55
CA ARG A 8 35.77 -38.19 -32.96
C ARG A 8 35.55 -38.00 -34.46
N HIS A 9 35.26 -36.78 -34.89
CA HIS A 9 35.62 -36.15 -36.18
C HIS A 9 35.54 -34.64 -35.90
N GLY A 10 36.41 -33.75 -36.37
CA GLY A 10 37.45 -33.77 -37.37
C GLY A 10 37.62 -32.30 -37.79
N ASN A 11 38.83 -31.78 -37.70
CA ASN A 11 39.18 -30.40 -38.02
C ASN A 11 38.85 -30.07 -39.48
N GLU A 12 38.27 -28.90 -39.75
CA GLU A 12 38.51 -28.16 -40.98
C GLU A 12 39.00 -26.75 -40.63
N LEU A 13 40.21 -26.48 -41.12
CA LEU A 13 40.96 -25.25 -41.03
C LEU A 13 40.77 -24.45 -42.32
N LEU A 14 40.89 -23.12 -42.16
CA LEU A 14 41.19 -22.05 -43.15
C LEU A 14 40.01 -21.41 -43.91
N PRO A 15 40.13 -20.13 -44.35
CA PRO A 15 41.32 -19.27 -44.34
C PRO A 15 41.20 -17.89 -43.68
N SER A 16 42.35 -17.48 -43.15
CA SER A 16 42.82 -16.10 -42.98
C SER A 16 42.41 -15.20 -44.18
N HIS A 17 41.67 -14.13 -43.87
CA HIS A 17 41.53 -13.00 -44.77
C HIS A 17 42.15 -11.76 -44.12
N LYS A 18 42.89 -11.07 -44.97
CA LYS A 18 43.87 -10.00 -44.70
C LYS A 18 43.27 -8.76 -44.06
N GLU A 19 44.09 -8.18 -43.19
CA GLU A 19 44.06 -6.80 -42.75
C GLU A 19 43.89 -5.85 -43.94
N SER A 20 42.90 -4.96 -43.83
CA SER A 20 42.94 -3.66 -44.47
C SER A 20 42.51 -2.64 -43.43
N ASP A 21 43.52 -1.92 -42.92
CA ASP A 21 43.39 -0.70 -42.14
C ASP A 21 42.41 0.26 -42.80
N THR A 22 41.25 0.41 -42.17
CA THR A 22 40.50 1.67 -42.18
C THR A 22 40.09 1.90 -40.75
N THR A 23 40.74 2.89 -40.14
CA THR A 23 40.42 3.42 -38.82
C THR A 23 39.07 4.12 -38.91
N ASP A 24 38.00 3.34 -38.98
CA ASP A 24 36.69 3.78 -38.56
C ASP A 24 36.77 3.87 -37.04
N THR A 25 37.04 5.08 -36.58
CA THR A 25 36.74 5.52 -35.22
C THR A 25 35.22 5.47 -35.09
N SER A 26 34.66 4.25 -35.05
CA SER A 26 33.32 4.01 -34.56
C SER A 26 33.39 4.40 -33.10
N THR A 27 33.06 5.65 -32.83
CA THR A 27 32.64 6.14 -31.54
C THR A 27 31.58 5.15 -31.08
N PHE A 28 31.99 4.12 -30.32
CA PHE A 28 31.09 3.31 -29.54
C PHE A 28 30.43 4.31 -28.60
N GLN A 29 29.28 4.84 -29.03
CA GLN A 29 28.32 5.44 -28.14
C GLN A 29 28.00 4.33 -27.15
N LEU A 30 28.72 4.27 -26.03
CA LEU A 30 28.28 3.57 -24.84
C LEU A 30 26.83 4.02 -24.70
N ALA A 31 25.89 3.10 -24.90
CA ALA A 31 24.47 3.35 -24.76
C ALA A 31 24.29 4.10 -23.45
N SER A 32 24.01 5.40 -23.54
CA SER A 32 23.88 6.24 -22.38
C SER A 32 22.79 5.62 -21.54
N PHE A 33 23.14 5.23 -20.33
CA PHE A 33 22.24 4.56 -19.40
C PHE A 33 21.08 5.51 -19.10
N ASP A 34 19.95 5.28 -19.77
CA ASP A 34 18.75 6.08 -19.57
C ASP A 34 18.00 5.56 -18.35
N ALA A 35 18.28 6.18 -17.21
CA ALA A 35 17.66 5.83 -15.94
C ALA A 35 16.13 5.98 -15.99
N ASP A 36 15.61 6.96 -16.75
CA ASP A 36 14.17 7.19 -16.90
C ASP A 36 13.51 6.02 -17.66
N MET A 37 14.14 5.56 -18.74
CA MET A 37 13.68 4.36 -19.46
C MET A 37 13.65 3.13 -18.55
N MET A 38 14.65 2.95 -17.69
CA MET A 38 14.68 1.83 -16.73
C MET A 38 13.60 1.95 -15.65
N GLN A 39 13.30 3.15 -15.17
CA GLN A 39 12.19 3.36 -14.24
C GLN A 39 10.84 3.04 -14.90
N GLN A 40 10.65 3.42 -16.17
CA GLN A 40 9.46 3.03 -16.94
C GLN A 40 9.37 1.51 -17.12
N GLN A 41 10.50 0.85 -17.42
CA GLN A 41 10.56 -0.60 -17.53
C GLN A 41 10.22 -1.30 -16.21
N LEU A 42 10.67 -0.75 -15.07
CA LEU A 42 10.30 -1.25 -13.74
C LEU A 42 8.79 -1.17 -13.52
N GLU A 43 8.14 -0.07 -13.89
CA GLU A 43 6.68 0.03 -13.81
C GLU A 43 5.98 -1.02 -14.65
N LEU A 44 6.47 -1.29 -15.87
CA LEU A 44 5.90 -2.32 -16.74
C LEU A 44 6.01 -3.70 -16.11
N PHE A 45 7.16 -4.05 -15.52
CA PHE A 45 7.30 -5.33 -14.81
C PHE A 45 6.35 -5.44 -13.62
N ILE A 46 6.19 -4.36 -12.83
CA ILE A 46 5.23 -4.33 -11.71
C ILE A 46 3.80 -4.51 -12.21
N ARG A 47 3.40 -3.84 -13.31
CA ARG A 47 2.05 -3.96 -13.89
C ARG A 47 1.78 -5.35 -14.45
N ASN A 48 2.80 -6.02 -14.99
CA ASN A 48 2.72 -7.36 -15.54
C ASN A 48 2.88 -8.47 -14.48
N ASP A 49 3.04 -8.10 -13.20
CA ASP A 49 3.32 -9.02 -12.09
C ASP A 49 4.60 -9.87 -12.29
N ASP A 50 5.56 -9.37 -13.08
CA ASP A 50 6.90 -9.96 -13.21
C ASP A 50 7.80 -9.47 -12.08
N VAL A 51 7.54 -10.06 -10.91
CA VAL A 51 8.09 -9.66 -9.63
C VAL A 51 9.62 -9.84 -9.55
N ASP A 52 10.17 -10.86 -10.19
CA ASP A 52 11.60 -11.18 -10.09
C ASP A 52 12.44 -10.25 -10.98
N SER A 53 12.00 -10.01 -12.21
CA SER A 53 12.61 -9.00 -13.10
C SER A 53 12.51 -7.60 -12.48
N ALA A 54 11.33 -7.26 -11.92
CA ALA A 54 11.13 -6.01 -11.22
C ALA A 54 12.07 -5.86 -10.01
N GLN A 55 12.34 -6.94 -9.28
CA GLN A 55 13.24 -6.88 -8.12
C GLN A 55 14.67 -6.60 -8.55
N ILE A 56 15.19 -7.33 -9.53
CA ILE A 56 16.56 -7.15 -10.01
C ILE A 56 16.75 -5.71 -10.52
N LEU A 57 15.83 -5.23 -11.35
CA LEU A 57 15.87 -3.87 -11.89
C LEU A 57 15.70 -2.82 -10.79
N GLY A 58 14.80 -3.04 -9.84
CA GLY A 58 14.55 -2.15 -8.72
C GLY A 58 15.74 -2.04 -7.77
N GLU A 59 16.43 -3.14 -7.45
CA GLU A 59 17.65 -3.14 -6.64
C GLU A 59 18.78 -2.37 -7.32
N LEU A 60 18.94 -2.54 -8.63
CA LEU A 60 19.89 -1.79 -9.43
C LEU A 60 19.58 -0.28 -9.39
N LEU A 61 18.33 0.09 -9.68
CA LEU A 61 17.91 1.50 -9.69
C LEU A 61 18.02 2.17 -8.32
N VAL A 62 17.67 1.47 -7.23
CA VAL A 62 17.84 1.97 -5.87
C VAL A 62 19.33 2.14 -5.53
N SER A 63 20.19 1.23 -5.99
CA SER A 63 21.64 1.35 -5.79
C SER A 63 22.20 2.56 -6.52
N VAL A 64 21.80 2.79 -7.77
CA VAL A 64 22.16 3.98 -8.56
C VAL A 64 21.66 5.27 -7.90
N ALA A 65 20.41 5.27 -7.43
CA ALA A 65 19.79 6.41 -6.76
C ALA A 65 20.42 6.76 -5.40
N LEU A 66 21.02 5.80 -4.70
CA LEU A 66 21.63 6.03 -3.39
C LEU A 66 23.13 6.36 -3.45
N VAL A 67 23.75 6.40 -4.64
CA VAL A 67 25.16 6.79 -4.77
C VAL A 67 25.30 8.26 -4.36
N PRO A 68 26.04 8.58 -3.28
CA PRO A 68 26.21 9.96 -2.86
C PRO A 68 26.99 10.74 -3.91
N ALA A 69 26.39 11.84 -4.39
CA ALA A 69 27.01 12.77 -5.34
C ALA A 69 28.37 13.30 -4.85
N ASP A 70 28.56 13.36 -3.53
CA ASP A 70 29.78 13.86 -2.87
C ASP A 70 31.02 12.98 -3.10
N SER A 71 30.83 11.70 -3.46
CA SER A 71 31.95 10.79 -3.75
C SER A 71 32.71 11.17 -5.03
N ILE A 72 32.09 11.94 -5.92
CA ILE A 72 32.66 12.36 -7.20
C ILE A 72 33.50 13.63 -7.02
N ALA A 73 33.08 14.55 -6.14
CA ALA A 73 33.77 15.81 -5.90
C ALA A 73 35.15 15.63 -5.22
N HIS A 74 35.32 14.60 -4.39
CA HIS A 74 36.58 14.35 -3.67
C HIS A 74 37.62 13.55 -4.46
N LYS A 75 37.25 12.80 -5.51
CA LYS A 75 38.20 12.01 -6.31
C LYS A 75 39.03 12.86 -7.28
N SER A 76 38.54 14.01 -7.72
CA SER A 76 39.31 14.89 -8.63
C SER A 76 40.46 15.64 -7.93
N ARG A 77 40.46 15.74 -6.60
CA ARG A 77 41.50 16.49 -5.85
C ARG A 77 42.65 15.60 -5.37
N ASN A 78 42.46 14.28 -5.31
CA ASN A 78 43.47 13.35 -4.78
C ASN A 78 44.38 12.72 -5.85
N ASN A 79 44.13 12.93 -7.14
CA ASN A 79 44.97 12.39 -8.22
C ASN A 79 46.22 13.23 -8.54
N ILE A 80 46.45 14.36 -7.86
CA ILE A 80 47.68 15.15 -8.01
C ILE A 80 48.69 14.88 -6.88
N GLN A 81 48.29 14.25 -5.77
CA GLN A 81 49.14 14.13 -4.57
C GLN A 81 49.27 12.70 -4.05
N ARG A 82 49.76 11.76 -4.88
CA ARG A 82 50.36 10.50 -4.40
C ARG A 82 51.21 9.83 -5.48
N ARG A 83 52.36 10.45 -5.74
CA ARG A 83 53.58 9.74 -6.19
C ARG A 83 54.45 9.63 -4.93
N ARG A 84 55.01 8.43 -4.66
CA ARG A 84 55.70 7.97 -3.41
C ARG A 84 54.71 7.47 -2.34
N ASP A 85 54.76 6.26 -1.81
CA ASP A 85 55.80 5.23 -1.76
C ASP A 85 55.17 3.81 -1.75
N ASP A 86 56.02 2.83 -2.06
CA ASP A 86 55.76 1.40 -2.20
C ASP A 86 55.12 0.74 -0.97
N SER A 87 54.16 -0.15 -1.20
CA SER A 87 53.78 -1.20 -0.25
C SER A 87 53.18 -2.38 -1.00
N PHE A 88 54.06 -3.36 -1.21
CA PHE A 88 53.76 -4.71 -1.64
C PHE A 88 52.76 -5.37 -0.66
N LEU A 89 51.85 -6.19 -1.21
CA LEU A 89 50.91 -7.09 -0.55
C LEU A 89 49.51 -6.51 -0.20
N SER A 90 48.63 -6.47 -1.20
CA SER A 90 47.27 -6.99 -1.00
C SER A 90 46.67 -7.47 -2.34
N LYS A 91 46.98 -8.72 -2.65
CA LYS A 91 46.38 -9.49 -3.73
C LYS A 91 45.17 -10.22 -3.17
N ARG A 92 44.01 -9.58 -3.17
CA ARG A 92 42.71 -10.26 -3.25
C ARG A 92 41.86 -9.52 -4.27
N SER A 93 41.75 -10.14 -5.44
CA SER A 93 40.81 -9.81 -6.51
C SER A 93 39.40 -9.83 -5.94
N ASN A 94 38.92 -8.66 -5.54
CA ASN A 94 37.51 -8.35 -5.52
C ASN A 94 37.27 -7.80 -6.92
N ASP A 95 36.52 -8.52 -7.75
CA ASP A 95 36.10 -8.05 -9.06
C ASP A 95 35.19 -6.84 -8.84
N HIS A 96 35.82 -5.68 -8.74
CA HIS A 96 35.19 -4.39 -8.83
C HIS A 96 34.60 -4.33 -10.25
N PHE A 97 33.30 -4.58 -10.34
CA PHE A 97 32.50 -4.08 -11.45
C PHE A 97 32.51 -2.55 -11.34
N GLU A 98 33.61 -1.93 -11.80
CA GLU A 98 33.69 -0.50 -12.02
C GLU A 98 32.72 -0.17 -13.14
N VAL A 99 31.47 0.11 -12.76
CA VAL A 99 30.59 0.92 -13.57
C VAL A 99 31.34 2.23 -13.77
N THR A 100 31.92 2.41 -14.96
CA THR A 100 32.61 3.62 -15.37
C THR A 100 31.66 4.80 -15.17
N SER A 101 31.92 5.54 -14.10
CA SER A 101 31.09 6.61 -13.54
C SER A 101 31.19 7.92 -14.33
N SER A 102 31.30 7.84 -15.66
CA SER A 102 31.45 9.01 -16.54
C SER A 102 30.14 9.70 -16.88
N SER A 103 28.99 9.17 -16.43
CA SER A 103 27.68 9.83 -16.60
C SER A 103 26.77 9.65 -15.39
N VAL A 104 27.28 9.89 -14.17
CA VAL A 104 26.37 10.12 -13.04
C VAL A 104 25.75 11.50 -13.24
N GLN A 105 24.81 11.59 -14.19
CA GLN A 105 23.80 12.64 -14.18
C GLN A 105 23.21 12.61 -12.77
N THR A 106 23.32 13.73 -12.06
CA THR A 106 22.62 13.92 -10.79
C THR A 106 21.14 13.76 -11.08
N LEU A 107 20.60 12.56 -10.85
CA LEU A 107 19.22 12.21 -11.14
C LEU A 107 18.30 13.15 -10.37
N SER A 108 17.13 13.46 -10.94
CA SER A 108 16.18 14.37 -10.30
C SER A 108 15.71 13.80 -8.95
N PRO A 109 15.48 14.61 -7.90
CA PRO A 109 14.83 14.16 -6.67
C PRO A 109 13.51 13.42 -6.89
N ALA A 110 12.73 13.85 -7.89
CA ALA A 110 11.48 13.18 -8.27
C ALA A 110 11.71 11.75 -8.77
N PHE A 111 12.80 11.53 -9.51
CA PHE A 111 13.22 10.20 -9.95
C PHE A 111 13.51 9.31 -8.73
N HIS A 112 14.27 9.80 -7.76
CA HIS A 112 14.62 9.07 -6.55
C HIS A 112 13.37 8.68 -5.74
N ALA A 113 12.48 9.64 -5.51
CA ALA A 113 11.24 9.43 -4.78
C ALA A 113 10.38 8.36 -5.46
N LYS A 114 10.19 8.46 -6.77
CA LYS A 114 9.37 7.52 -7.54
C LYS A 114 9.99 6.11 -7.56
N THR A 115 11.30 5.99 -7.79
CA THR A 115 12.01 4.70 -7.74
C THR A 115 11.87 4.03 -6.38
N LEU A 116 12.09 4.76 -5.28
CA LEU A 116 11.96 4.22 -3.93
C LEU A 116 10.53 3.78 -3.60
N ARG A 117 9.51 4.53 -4.06
CA ARG A 117 8.10 4.16 -3.88
C ARG A 117 7.74 2.88 -4.64
N LEU A 118 8.09 2.81 -5.93
CA LEU A 118 7.83 1.62 -6.76
C LEU A 118 8.51 0.38 -6.18
N PHE A 119 9.76 0.51 -5.75
CA PHE A 119 10.49 -0.59 -5.15
C PHE A 119 9.90 -1.02 -3.79
N ALA A 120 9.43 -0.07 -2.98
CA ALA A 120 8.76 -0.39 -1.72
C ALA A 120 7.43 -1.11 -1.94
N ASP A 121 6.63 -0.67 -2.92
CA ASP A 121 5.37 -1.32 -3.31
C ASP A 121 5.61 -2.74 -3.86
N LEU A 122 6.68 -2.95 -4.63
CA LEU A 122 7.11 -4.28 -5.08
C LEU A 122 7.46 -5.18 -3.89
N MET A 123 8.27 -4.70 -2.94
CA MET A 123 8.64 -5.47 -1.75
C MET A 123 7.42 -5.79 -0.87
N PHE A 124 6.44 -4.88 -0.83
CA PHE A 124 5.16 -5.12 -0.18
C PHE A 124 4.38 -6.26 -0.86
N ALA A 125 4.31 -6.27 -2.20
CA ALA A 125 3.68 -7.33 -2.98
C ALA A 125 4.38 -8.70 -2.79
N LYS A 126 5.72 -8.72 -2.72
CA LYS A 126 6.52 -9.91 -2.38
C LYS A 126 6.33 -10.43 -0.94
N ARG A 127 5.62 -9.68 -0.09
CA ARG A 127 5.50 -9.95 1.36
C ARG A 127 6.83 -9.84 2.13
N GLU A 128 7.80 -9.14 1.57
CA GLU A 128 9.08 -8.83 2.24
C GLU A 128 8.95 -7.55 3.08
N PHE A 129 8.05 -7.60 4.06
CA PHE A 129 7.58 -6.41 4.80
C PHE A 129 8.70 -5.62 5.50
N LYS A 130 9.74 -6.30 6.00
CA LYS A 130 10.89 -5.62 6.63
C LYS A 130 11.65 -4.75 5.63
N ARG A 131 11.88 -5.25 4.41
CA ARG A 131 12.54 -4.50 3.33
C ARG A 131 11.63 -3.38 2.83
N ALA A 132 10.34 -3.65 2.67
CA ALA A 132 9.35 -2.64 2.28
C ALA A 132 9.36 -1.45 3.27
N ILE A 133 9.35 -1.70 4.58
CA ILE A 133 9.43 -0.64 5.60
C ILE A 133 10.69 0.19 5.45
N VAL A 134 11.86 -0.43 5.23
CA VAL A 134 13.12 0.29 5.03
C VAL A 134 13.05 1.17 3.78
N SER A 135 12.53 0.65 2.68
CA SER A 135 12.36 1.40 1.43
C SER A 135 11.39 2.58 1.59
N TYR A 136 10.24 2.39 2.25
CA TYR A 136 9.32 3.49 2.54
C TYR A 136 9.92 4.54 3.48
N LYS A 137 10.70 4.14 4.50
CA LYS A 137 11.40 5.10 5.37
C LYS A 137 12.44 5.91 4.61
N ARG A 138 13.16 5.29 3.66
CA ARG A 138 14.07 5.99 2.75
C ARG A 138 13.31 6.96 1.85
N TYR A 139 12.17 6.53 1.30
CA TYR A 139 11.28 7.39 0.52
C TYR A 139 10.89 8.63 1.31
N TYR A 140 10.49 8.51 2.59
CA TYR A 140 10.22 9.67 3.44
C TYR A 140 11.43 10.57 3.64
N HIS A 141 12.59 9.99 3.97
CA HIS A 141 13.78 10.78 4.25
C HIS A 141 14.24 11.58 3.03
N HIS A 142 14.16 11.01 1.83
CA HIS A 142 14.51 11.71 0.59
C HIS A 142 13.42 12.70 0.15
N SER A 143 12.15 12.31 0.24
CA SER A 143 11.03 13.14 -0.22
C SER A 143 10.77 14.35 0.68
N CYS A 144 10.86 14.18 2.01
CA CYS A 144 10.66 15.26 2.99
C CYS A 144 11.83 16.24 3.06
N ARG A 145 13.00 15.91 2.48
CA ARG A 145 14.09 16.88 2.34
C ARG A 145 13.81 17.89 1.23
N ASP A 146 13.21 17.42 0.13
CA ASP A 146 13.02 18.25 -1.05
C ASP A 146 11.62 18.87 -1.15
N MET A 147 10.66 18.50 -0.28
CA MET A 147 9.29 19.06 0.00
C MET A 147 8.41 19.49 -1.19
N THR A 148 8.88 19.32 -2.42
CA THR A 148 8.27 19.85 -3.66
C THR A 148 7.69 18.75 -4.52
N CYS A 149 7.98 17.48 -4.23
CA CYS A 149 7.64 16.34 -5.07
C CYS A 149 6.60 15.38 -4.48
N VAL A 150 6.17 15.56 -3.23
CA VAL A 150 5.21 14.65 -2.58
C VAL A 150 4.01 15.41 -2.06
N THR A 151 2.84 14.97 -2.50
CA THR A 151 1.57 15.49 -2.01
C THR A 151 1.26 14.92 -0.62
N ASN A 152 0.49 15.66 0.18
CA ASN A 152 0.05 15.18 1.49
C ASN A 152 -0.72 13.84 1.40
N GLU A 153 -1.46 13.62 0.31
CA GLU A 153 -2.23 12.39 0.09
C GLU A 153 -1.33 11.17 -0.10
N GLU A 154 -0.27 11.31 -0.89
CA GLU A 154 0.73 10.25 -1.09
C GLU A 154 1.50 9.95 0.20
N GLU A 155 1.81 10.99 0.98
CA GLU A 155 2.44 10.83 2.28
C GLU A 155 1.57 9.94 3.20
N LEU A 156 0.26 10.19 3.23
CA LEU A 156 -0.71 9.42 4.02
C LEU A 156 -0.86 7.99 3.52
N GLU A 157 -0.91 7.79 2.19
CA GLU A 157 -0.99 6.47 1.57
C GLU A 157 0.22 5.62 1.96
N VAL A 158 1.43 6.18 1.88
CA VAL A 158 2.65 5.48 2.25
C VAL A 158 2.66 5.16 3.76
N LYS A 159 2.13 6.03 4.62
CA LYS A 159 2.08 5.79 6.09
C LYS A 159 1.15 4.63 6.38
N LEU A 160 0.04 4.56 5.67
CA LEU A 160 -0.89 3.44 5.74
C LEU A 160 -0.23 2.13 5.27
N LYS A 161 0.53 2.15 4.16
CA LYS A 161 1.25 0.96 3.69
C LYS A 161 2.31 0.49 4.70
N VAL A 162 3.07 1.41 5.30
CA VAL A 162 4.01 1.10 6.39
C VAL A 162 3.29 0.48 7.59
N ALA A 163 2.16 1.06 8.01
CA ALA A 163 1.37 0.50 9.10
C ALA A 163 0.88 -0.92 8.78
N ARG A 164 0.40 -1.16 7.55
CA ARG A 164 0.02 -2.51 7.09
C ARG A 164 1.18 -3.49 7.13
N CYS A 165 2.40 -3.07 6.76
CA CYS A 165 3.60 -3.91 6.90
C CYS A 165 3.82 -4.34 8.35
N TYR A 166 3.69 -3.41 9.30
CA TYR A 166 3.83 -3.72 10.72
C TYR A 166 2.75 -4.67 11.24
N VAL A 167 1.50 -4.54 10.76
CA VAL A 167 0.42 -5.50 11.08
C VAL A 167 0.76 -6.90 10.58
N GLN A 168 1.30 -7.03 9.36
CA GLN A 168 1.72 -8.33 8.81
C GLN A 168 2.93 -8.94 9.54
N LEU A 169 3.71 -8.12 10.23
CA LEU A 169 4.81 -8.53 11.11
C LEU A 169 4.37 -8.73 12.57
N ASP A 170 3.06 -8.69 12.85
CA ASP A 170 2.46 -8.77 14.19
C ASP A 170 3.03 -7.74 15.20
N SER A 171 3.54 -6.62 14.67
CA SER A 171 4.11 -5.53 15.46
C SER A 171 3.08 -4.42 15.65
N ASN A 172 1.97 -4.74 16.31
CA ASN A 172 0.79 -3.87 16.42
C ASN A 172 1.11 -2.50 17.08
N HIS A 173 2.00 -2.49 18.06
CA HIS A 173 2.43 -1.26 18.73
C HIS A 173 3.09 -0.24 17.80
N GLU A 174 4.01 -0.70 16.93
CA GLU A 174 4.68 0.17 15.96
C GLU A 174 3.72 0.67 14.87
N ALA A 175 2.77 -0.17 14.46
CA ALA A 175 1.71 0.25 13.54
C ALA A 175 0.86 1.39 14.13
N ILE A 176 0.44 1.25 15.40
CA ILE A 176 -0.30 2.30 16.12
C ILE A 176 0.52 3.58 16.21
N LYS A 177 1.82 3.48 16.52
CA LYS A 177 2.72 4.63 16.61
C LYS A 177 2.78 5.39 15.29
N VAL A 178 3.00 4.70 14.16
CA VAL A 178 3.04 5.33 12.83
C VAL A 178 1.72 6.03 12.49
N LEU A 179 0.57 5.39 12.78
CA LEU A 179 -0.74 5.98 12.50
C LEU A 179 -1.07 7.19 13.39
N LYS A 180 -0.62 7.18 14.66
CA LYS A 180 -0.81 8.30 15.60
C LYS A 180 -0.01 9.55 15.26
N LEU A 181 1.14 9.40 14.58
CA LEU A 181 1.91 10.55 14.09
C LEU A 181 1.13 11.37 13.06
N THR A 182 0.06 10.80 12.49
CA THR A 182 -0.83 11.50 11.57
C THR A 182 -1.93 12.21 12.35
N PRO A 183 -2.13 13.53 12.15
CA PRO A 183 -3.15 14.27 12.89
C PRO A 183 -4.56 13.73 12.58
N SER A 184 -5.45 13.75 13.57
CA SER A 184 -6.80 13.16 13.47
C SER A 184 -7.63 13.69 12.31
N LYS A 185 -7.46 14.97 11.94
CA LYS A 185 -8.17 15.62 10.83
C LYS A 185 -7.69 15.17 9.44
N ALA A 186 -6.44 14.73 9.32
CA ALA A 186 -5.84 14.32 8.03
C ALA A 186 -5.88 12.80 7.81
N ARG A 187 -6.23 12.01 8.83
CA ARG A 187 -6.29 10.55 8.70
C ARG A 187 -7.37 10.14 7.69
N SER A 188 -7.01 9.28 6.74
CA SER A 188 -7.97 8.70 5.80
C SER A 188 -8.87 7.66 6.48
N LEU A 189 -9.99 7.33 5.83
CA LEU A 189 -10.96 6.34 6.31
C LEU A 189 -10.27 5.01 6.66
N SER A 190 -9.44 4.54 5.74
CA SER A 190 -8.68 3.29 5.91
C SER A 190 -7.68 3.32 7.06
N MET A 191 -7.08 4.49 7.39
CA MET A 191 -6.21 4.63 8.56
C MET A 191 -7.01 4.53 9.85
N ASN A 192 -8.20 5.14 9.91
CA ASN A 192 -9.07 5.08 11.08
C ASN A 192 -9.62 3.67 11.32
N LEU A 193 -10.02 2.97 10.26
CA LEU A 193 -10.44 1.56 10.34
C LEU A 193 -9.30 0.65 10.83
N LEU A 194 -8.10 0.81 10.26
CA LEU A 194 -6.93 0.03 10.68
C LEU A 194 -6.54 0.33 12.13
N LEU A 195 -6.57 1.60 12.55
CA LEU A 195 -6.28 1.99 13.91
C LEU A 195 -7.30 1.43 14.91
N GLY A 196 -8.58 1.45 14.55
CA GLY A 196 -9.65 0.82 15.34
C GLY A 196 -9.37 -0.67 15.57
N LYS A 197 -9.06 -1.42 14.51
CA LYS A 197 -8.72 -2.86 14.61
C LYS A 197 -7.51 -3.10 15.51
N LEU A 198 -6.45 -2.31 15.35
CA LEU A 198 -5.26 -2.42 16.17
C LEU A 198 -5.54 -2.13 17.65
N TYR A 199 -6.40 -1.16 17.97
CA TYR A 199 -6.80 -0.91 19.35
C TYR A 199 -7.64 -2.02 19.95
N VAL A 200 -8.50 -2.69 19.17
CA VAL A 200 -9.21 -3.88 19.64
C VAL A 200 -8.23 -4.99 20.01
N ASN A 201 -7.23 -5.25 19.15
CA ASN A 201 -6.21 -6.26 19.39
C ASN A 201 -5.39 -5.99 20.67
N GLU A 202 -5.13 -4.72 20.98
CA GLU A 202 -4.42 -4.30 22.20
C GLU A 202 -5.33 -4.21 23.44
N GLY A 203 -6.62 -4.51 23.33
CA GLY A 203 -7.59 -4.40 24.43
C GLY A 203 -8.02 -2.97 24.79
N LEU A 204 -7.70 -1.98 23.96
CA LEU A 204 -8.00 -0.56 24.17
C LEU A 204 -9.36 -0.17 23.59
N GLN A 205 -10.44 -0.78 24.10
CA GLN A 205 -11.80 -0.66 23.56
C GLN A 205 -12.30 0.78 23.39
N ASN A 206 -12.09 1.66 24.39
CA ASN A 206 -12.53 3.07 24.33
C ASN A 206 -11.89 3.82 23.15
N LYS A 207 -10.59 3.56 22.87
CA LYS A 207 -9.87 4.20 21.76
C LYS A 207 -10.25 3.60 20.41
N ALA A 208 -10.61 2.31 20.40
CA ALA A 208 -11.15 1.65 19.22
C ALA A 208 -12.49 2.29 18.82
N GLU A 209 -13.40 2.50 19.79
CA GLU A 209 -14.68 3.16 19.57
C GLU A 209 -14.52 4.56 18.96
N GLU A 210 -13.66 5.40 19.54
CA GLU A 210 -13.35 6.73 18.99
C GLU A 210 -12.86 6.67 17.53
N SER A 211 -12.02 5.68 17.22
CA SER A 211 -11.43 5.52 15.89
C SER A 211 -12.46 5.05 14.86
N TYR A 212 -13.34 4.12 15.23
CA TYR A 212 -14.43 3.66 14.37
C TYR A 212 -15.51 4.74 14.19
N LEU A 213 -15.83 5.52 15.22
CA LEU A 213 -16.72 6.67 15.10
C LEU A 213 -16.13 7.75 14.18
N ALA A 214 -14.82 7.99 14.22
CA ALA A 214 -14.15 8.88 13.27
C ALA A 214 -14.23 8.35 11.82
N ALA A 215 -14.14 7.04 11.62
CA ALA A 215 -14.35 6.42 10.31
C ALA A 215 -15.78 6.64 9.79
N LEU A 216 -16.80 6.44 10.64
CA LEU A 216 -18.20 6.66 10.27
C LEU A 216 -18.53 8.12 9.94
N ARG A 217 -17.88 9.08 10.61
CA ARG A 217 -18.01 10.51 10.27
C ARG A 217 -17.50 10.83 8.86
N GLN A 218 -16.50 10.09 8.37
CA GLN A 218 -15.99 10.26 7.01
C GLN A 218 -16.84 9.51 5.98
N ASN A 219 -17.27 8.29 6.31
CA ASN A 219 -18.14 7.50 5.46
C ASN A 219 -19.18 6.75 6.32
N PRO A 220 -20.45 7.18 6.31
CA PRO A 220 -21.53 6.52 7.04
C PRO A 220 -21.77 5.06 6.61
N TYR A 221 -21.37 4.69 5.39
CA TYR A 221 -21.54 3.34 4.84
C TYR A 221 -20.36 2.40 5.15
N ALA A 222 -19.43 2.79 6.04
CA ALA A 222 -18.34 1.93 6.47
C ALA A 222 -18.86 0.80 7.38
N LEU A 223 -19.46 -0.23 6.78
CA LEU A 223 -20.07 -1.38 7.47
C LEU A 223 -19.10 -2.07 8.43
N GLU A 224 -17.82 -2.12 8.08
CA GLU A 224 -16.77 -2.66 8.95
C GLU A 224 -16.68 -1.92 10.30
N ALA A 225 -16.79 -0.59 10.31
CA ALA A 225 -16.79 0.19 11.54
C ALA A 225 -18.08 -0.06 12.35
N VAL A 226 -19.23 -0.14 11.68
CA VAL A 226 -20.51 -0.42 12.35
C VAL A 226 -20.47 -1.78 13.04
N LEU A 227 -20.03 -2.82 12.34
CA LEU A 227 -19.92 -4.18 12.89
C LEU A 227 -18.99 -4.21 14.10
N ALA A 228 -17.80 -3.61 13.99
CA ALA A 228 -16.84 -3.57 15.09
C ALA A 228 -17.38 -2.81 16.31
N LEU A 229 -18.13 -1.71 16.11
CA LEU A 229 -18.78 -0.98 17.21
C LEU A 229 -19.87 -1.80 17.88
N THR A 230 -20.67 -2.54 17.11
CA THR A 230 -21.70 -3.43 17.68
C THR A 230 -21.08 -4.55 18.50
N GLU A 231 -19.99 -5.16 18.02
CA GLU A 231 -19.25 -6.19 18.76
C GLU A 231 -18.68 -5.63 20.08
N LEU A 232 -18.07 -4.44 20.03
CA LEU A 232 -17.55 -3.77 21.23
C LEU A 232 -18.65 -3.45 22.26
N ALA A 233 -19.82 -3.00 21.79
CA ALA A 233 -20.97 -2.74 22.68
C ALA A 233 -21.47 -4.03 23.35
N THR A 234 -21.61 -5.12 22.58
CA THR A 234 -22.04 -6.41 23.14
C THR A 234 -21.05 -6.98 24.15
N ALA A 235 -19.74 -6.82 23.90
CA ALA A 235 -18.69 -7.26 24.83
C ALA A 235 -18.71 -6.45 26.13
N LYS A 236 -19.05 -5.17 26.06
CA LYS A 236 -19.16 -4.29 27.23
C LYS A 236 -20.35 -4.63 28.10
N ASP A 237 -21.50 -4.94 27.48
CA ASP A 237 -22.72 -5.35 28.19
C ASP A 237 -22.60 -6.75 28.83
N ALA A 238 -21.77 -7.63 28.27
CA ALA A 238 -21.50 -8.96 28.82
C ALA A 238 -20.53 -8.96 30.03
N SER A 239 -19.89 -7.83 30.33
CA SER A 239 -18.99 -7.71 31.49
C SER A 239 -19.78 -7.68 32.80
N PRO A 240 -19.43 -8.49 33.83
CA PRO A 240 -20.18 -8.61 35.09
C PRO A 240 -20.26 -7.31 35.91
N ASP A 241 -19.40 -6.32 35.64
CA ASP A 241 -19.46 -5.00 36.28
C ASP A 241 -20.70 -4.19 35.86
N ALA A 242 -21.33 -4.49 34.71
CA ALA A 242 -22.57 -3.84 34.28
C ALA A 242 -23.79 -4.22 35.15
N PHE A 243 -23.73 -5.38 35.83
CA PHE A 243 -24.79 -5.81 36.75
C PHE A 243 -24.63 -5.23 38.16
N ALA A 244 -23.40 -4.86 38.57
CA ALA A 244 -23.13 -4.33 39.91
C ALA A 244 -23.69 -2.91 40.15
N CYS A 245 -23.89 -2.12 39.10
CA CYS A 245 -24.43 -0.75 39.24
C CYS A 245 -25.96 -0.65 39.21
N SER A 246 -26.70 -1.73 38.91
CA SER A 246 -28.17 -1.67 38.81
C SER A 246 -28.93 -2.04 40.09
N LEU A 247 -28.23 -2.41 41.18
CA LEU A 247 -28.88 -2.92 42.41
C LEU A 247 -28.74 -2.05 43.66
N ASN A 248 -27.99 -0.94 43.62
CA ASN A 248 -27.76 -0.09 44.81
C ASN A 248 -28.37 1.32 44.69
N ALA A 249 -29.53 1.46 44.04
CA ALA A 249 -30.23 2.75 43.89
C ALA A 249 -31.68 2.74 44.41
N SER A 250 -31.98 1.93 45.44
CA SER A 250 -33.30 1.91 46.08
C SER A 250 -33.18 2.02 47.60
N GLU A 251 -32.70 3.15 48.11
CA GLU A 251 -33.09 3.67 49.43
C GLU A 251 -32.55 5.09 49.64
N SER A 252 -33.34 6.11 49.25
CA SER A 252 -33.61 7.32 50.06
C SER A 252 -34.40 8.37 49.26
N ALA A 253 -35.67 8.55 49.65
CA ALA A 253 -36.50 9.76 49.67
C ALA A 253 -36.71 10.65 48.40
N GLN A 254 -37.96 10.60 47.89
CA GLN A 254 -38.90 11.69 47.50
C GLN A 254 -38.31 13.07 47.11
N SER A 255 -38.64 13.76 46.00
CA SER A 255 -39.88 13.80 45.20
C SER A 255 -39.72 14.64 43.90
N VAL A 256 -40.64 14.39 42.94
CA VAL A 256 -41.10 15.21 41.80
C VAL A 256 -40.29 15.22 40.47
N GLY A 257 -40.79 14.46 39.49
CA GLY A 257 -40.88 14.92 38.08
C GLY A 257 -40.06 14.21 37.00
N LYS A 258 -40.43 12.96 36.65
CA LYS A 258 -40.66 12.41 35.28
C LYS A 258 -39.62 12.82 34.18
N GLU A 259 -38.77 11.98 33.59
CA GLU A 259 -38.89 10.61 33.07
C GLU A 259 -37.54 9.85 33.16
N ILE A 260 -37.60 8.60 33.59
CA ILE A 260 -36.45 7.68 33.70
C ILE A 260 -36.29 6.95 32.36
N SER A 261 -35.14 7.16 31.72
CA SER A 261 -34.84 6.62 30.39
C SER A 261 -34.02 5.32 30.52
N GLY A 262 -34.68 4.17 30.37
CA GLY A 262 -34.05 2.84 30.45
C GLY A 262 -33.12 2.50 29.28
N PRO A 263 -32.44 1.33 29.31
CA PRO A 263 -31.38 0.95 28.37
C PRO A 263 -31.85 0.72 26.91
N SER A 264 -33.14 0.82 26.62
CA SER A 264 -33.67 0.85 25.25
C SER A 264 -33.34 2.15 24.49
N LEU A 265 -32.94 3.22 25.18
CA LEU A 265 -32.68 4.51 24.53
C LEU A 265 -31.44 4.55 23.63
N LYS A 266 -30.43 3.70 23.85
CA LYS A 266 -29.21 3.71 23.03
C LYS A 266 -29.35 2.95 21.71
N LYS A 267 -30.16 1.87 21.69
CA LYS A 267 -30.62 1.28 20.42
C LYS A 267 -31.40 2.29 19.59
N HIS A 268 -32.18 3.15 20.26
CA HIS A 268 -32.88 4.25 19.62
C HIS A 268 -31.99 5.43 19.21
N GLU A 269 -30.71 5.52 19.60
CA GLU A 269 -29.83 6.62 19.14
C GLU A 269 -29.32 6.38 17.71
N ILE A 270 -28.99 5.14 17.36
CA ILE A 270 -28.64 4.78 15.98
C ILE A 270 -29.89 4.89 15.10
N GLU A 271 -31.03 4.37 15.55
CA GLU A 271 -32.31 4.53 14.84
C GLU A 271 -32.70 6.02 14.72
N ARG A 272 -32.57 6.84 15.77
CA ARG A 272 -32.80 8.30 15.70
C ARG A 272 -31.80 9.01 14.80
N PHE A 273 -30.56 8.55 14.69
CA PHE A 273 -29.59 9.13 13.77
C PHE A 273 -30.02 8.90 12.31
N TYR A 274 -30.48 7.69 11.97
CA TYR A 274 -31.00 7.37 10.63
C TYR A 274 -32.40 7.98 10.37
N LEU A 275 -33.29 8.06 11.36
CA LEU A 275 -34.58 8.77 11.26
C LEU A 275 -34.42 10.30 11.22
N GLY A 276 -33.42 10.85 11.91
CA GLY A 276 -33.09 12.27 11.94
C GLY A 276 -32.51 12.75 10.61
N SER A 277 -31.65 11.94 9.98
CA SER A 277 -31.14 12.21 8.64
C SER A 277 -32.20 12.03 7.54
N ALA A 278 -33.24 11.23 7.76
CA ALA A 278 -34.41 11.18 6.87
C ALA A 278 -35.31 12.42 6.98
N THR A 279 -35.43 13.02 8.18
CA THR A 279 -36.35 14.15 8.44
C THR A 279 -35.75 15.53 8.15
N THR A 280 -34.42 15.69 8.10
CA THR A 280 -33.77 16.94 7.71
C THR A 280 -33.72 17.18 6.19
N SER A 281 -34.20 16.24 5.38
CA SER A 281 -34.33 16.39 3.91
C SER A 281 -35.72 16.88 3.46
N LYS A 282 -36.46 17.57 4.33
CA LYS A 282 -37.85 17.98 4.06
C LYS A 282 -38.02 19.17 3.09
N GLU A 283 -36.97 19.56 2.38
CA GLU A 283 -37.08 20.43 1.19
C GLU A 283 -36.40 19.73 0.00
N GLY A 284 -37.22 19.05 -0.80
CA GLY A 284 -36.79 18.37 -2.03
C GLY A 284 -37.17 16.89 -2.06
N ARG A 285 -38.47 16.58 -2.14
CA ARG A 285 -38.94 15.22 -2.45
C ARG A 285 -38.42 14.77 -3.81
N CYS A 286 -37.32 14.03 -3.83
CA CYS A 286 -37.18 12.87 -4.71
C CYS A 286 -37.21 11.66 -3.78
N GLY A 287 -38.36 11.00 -3.69
CA GLY A 287 -38.39 9.68 -3.05
C GLY A 287 -37.36 8.81 -3.75
N LEU A 288 -36.52 8.11 -2.97
CA LEU A 288 -35.68 7.05 -3.49
C LEU A 288 -36.56 6.21 -4.42
N SER A 289 -36.18 6.16 -5.69
CA SER A 289 -37.03 5.56 -6.70
C SER A 289 -37.21 4.10 -6.32
N HIS A 290 -38.34 3.49 -6.70
CA HIS A 290 -38.53 2.05 -6.50
C HIS A 290 -37.33 1.24 -7.00
N LEU A 291 -36.65 1.77 -8.04
CA LEU A 291 -35.41 1.25 -8.61
C LEU A 291 -34.26 1.18 -7.58
N ASP A 292 -34.07 2.23 -6.76
CA ASP A 292 -33.00 2.31 -5.76
C ASP A 292 -33.23 1.32 -4.62
N ALA A 293 -34.50 1.15 -4.21
CA ALA A 293 -34.87 0.15 -3.22
C ALA A 293 -34.67 -1.29 -3.74
N THR A 294 -35.05 -1.56 -4.99
CA THR A 294 -34.79 -2.86 -5.60
C THR A 294 -33.31 -3.14 -5.78
N TRP A 295 -32.52 -2.14 -6.16
CA TRP A 295 -31.08 -2.29 -6.35
C TRP A 295 -30.36 -2.61 -5.03
N MET A 296 -30.71 -1.90 -3.95
CA MET A 296 -30.19 -2.20 -2.61
C MET A 296 -30.58 -3.62 -2.14
N GLN A 297 -31.80 -4.05 -2.40
CA GLN A 297 -32.26 -5.40 -2.04
C GLN A 297 -31.54 -6.50 -2.84
N THR A 298 -31.31 -6.27 -4.14
CA THR A 298 -30.50 -7.17 -4.99
C THR A 298 -29.05 -7.27 -4.53
N LEU A 299 -28.46 -6.15 -4.08
CA LEU A 299 -27.07 -6.12 -3.62
C LEU A 299 -26.89 -6.87 -2.28
N VAL A 300 -27.87 -6.76 -1.39
CA VAL A 300 -27.93 -7.54 -0.14
C VAL A 300 -28.12 -9.03 -0.42
N GLU A 301 -29.01 -9.41 -1.34
CA GLU A 301 -29.19 -10.81 -1.74
C GLU A 301 -27.94 -11.40 -2.40
N ALA A 302 -27.28 -10.66 -3.29
CA ALA A 302 -26.04 -11.08 -3.93
C ALA A 302 -24.91 -11.30 -2.92
N HIS A 303 -24.81 -10.43 -1.91
CA HIS A 303 -23.84 -10.58 -0.83
C HIS A 303 -24.11 -11.83 0.04
N MET A 304 -25.38 -12.10 0.33
CA MET A 304 -25.80 -13.29 1.10
C MET A 304 -25.59 -14.59 0.30
N ASP A 305 -25.76 -14.56 -1.02
CA ASP A 305 -25.51 -15.70 -1.91
C ASP A 305 -24.01 -15.93 -2.18
N ALA A 306 -23.18 -14.88 -2.13
CA ALA A 306 -21.72 -14.99 -2.22
C ALA A 306 -21.13 -15.80 -1.05
N LYS A 307 -21.69 -15.65 0.16
CA LYS A 307 -21.33 -16.48 1.32
C LYS A 307 -21.75 -17.95 1.18
N ARG A 308 -22.63 -18.28 0.22
CA ARG A 308 -23.16 -19.63 -0.02
C ARG A 308 -22.58 -20.32 -1.27
N SER A 309 -21.56 -19.74 -1.91
CA SER A 309 -20.86 -20.31 -3.09
C SER A 309 -21.78 -20.59 -4.30
N ARG A 310 -22.86 -19.82 -4.51
CA ARG A 310 -23.78 -19.95 -5.65
C ARG A 310 -23.82 -18.70 -6.55
N TYR A 311 -22.67 -18.10 -6.83
CA TYR A 311 -22.61 -16.81 -7.54
C TYR A 311 -22.79 -16.90 -9.07
N ARG A 312 -22.52 -18.05 -9.71
CA ARG A 312 -22.46 -18.14 -11.19
C ARG A 312 -23.82 -18.16 -11.90
N SER A 313 -24.88 -18.69 -11.27
CA SER A 313 -26.15 -18.90 -11.99
C SER A 313 -27.06 -17.67 -12.06
N LYS A 314 -26.93 -16.70 -11.15
CA LYS A 314 -27.80 -15.50 -11.17
C LYS A 314 -27.24 -14.36 -12.03
N LEU A 315 -25.91 -14.19 -12.09
CA LEU A 315 -25.32 -13.13 -12.93
C LEU A 315 -25.62 -13.32 -14.42
N LEU A 316 -25.69 -14.57 -14.89
CA LEU A 316 -26.00 -14.91 -16.28
C LEU A 316 -27.46 -14.58 -16.66
N ASN A 317 -28.40 -14.72 -15.73
CA ASN A 317 -29.80 -14.36 -15.99
C ASN A 317 -29.99 -12.83 -16.06
N TYR A 318 -29.19 -12.05 -15.32
CA TYR A 318 -29.26 -10.59 -15.36
C TYR A 318 -28.65 -9.96 -16.62
N THR A 319 -27.62 -10.59 -17.21
CA THR A 319 -27.08 -10.13 -18.50
C THR A 319 -28.05 -10.33 -19.67
N LEU A 320 -29.00 -11.29 -19.56
CA LEU A 320 -30.01 -11.51 -20.58
C LEU A 320 -31.18 -10.51 -20.49
N ASP A 321 -31.62 -10.16 -19.29
CA ASP A 321 -32.73 -9.19 -19.11
C ASP A 321 -32.33 -7.73 -19.41
N THR A 322 -31.05 -7.37 -19.24
CA THR A 322 -30.57 -6.02 -19.59
C THR A 322 -30.31 -5.83 -21.08
N CYS A 323 -30.01 -6.90 -21.83
CA CYS A 323 -29.94 -6.83 -23.29
C CYS A 323 -31.32 -6.59 -23.93
N ALA A 324 -32.40 -7.14 -23.36
CA ALA A 324 -33.76 -6.92 -23.87
C ALA A 324 -34.27 -5.48 -23.70
N LEU A 325 -33.76 -4.74 -22.70
CA LEU A 325 -34.12 -3.34 -22.47
C LEU A 325 -33.34 -2.35 -23.35
N LEU A 326 -32.16 -2.74 -23.87
CA LEU A 326 -31.38 -1.91 -24.80
C LEU A 326 -31.91 -1.96 -26.24
N GLU A 327 -32.58 -3.04 -26.66
CA GLU A 327 -33.24 -3.09 -27.99
C GLU A 327 -34.54 -2.27 -28.05
N LEU A 328 -35.19 -2.00 -26.92
CA LEU A 328 -36.42 -1.18 -26.85
C LEU A 328 -36.16 0.33 -26.77
N LEU A 329 -34.90 0.75 -26.57
CA LEU A 329 -34.49 2.15 -26.54
C LEU A 329 -33.79 2.61 -27.85
N CYS A 330 -33.68 1.72 -28.85
CA CYS A 330 -33.15 2.01 -30.19
C CYS A 330 -34.20 1.91 -31.32
N LEU A 331 -35.50 1.98 -30.99
CA LEU A 331 -36.59 2.13 -31.97
C LEU A 331 -37.35 3.45 -31.77
#